data_AF-A0A6C0IGA1-F1
#
_entry.id   AF-A0A6C0IGA1-F1
#
_cell.length_a   1.000
_cell.length_b   1.000
_cell.length_c   1.000
_cell.angle_alpha   90.00
_cell.angle_beta   90.00
_cell.angle_gamma   90.00
#
_symmetry.space_group_name_H-M   'P 1'
#
loop_
_entity.id
_entity.type
_entity.pdbx_description
1 polymer ?
#
loop_
_entity_poly.entity_id
_entity_poly.type
_entity_poly.pdbx_seq_one_letter_code
_entity_poly.pdbx_strand_id
1 'polypeptide(L)'
;MKNNAIYYLKKNKTRKQVNKNNTKHRKQLHRKQVNRNNKKHRKQVNRKNLKSYNIFSSIMKKIGFIHIHKDKDGLYDGLVVPKTHANYLFYTSFFSMLSSIFLFYRKNDNYIYTFAIFITSINYWRNPIYNWRRTIDILVTFLSFFWVATKFYIQSKIIDVLPTIIISFLFYVLSYYFQEKSIHISTFCHSLIHIYPNIKFIIYELNEG
;
A
#
# COMPACT_ATOMS: atom_id res chain seq x y z
N MET A 1 51.76 -65.75 18.26
CA MET A 1 50.49 -65.24 17.63
C MET A 1 49.81 -64.07 18.36
N LYS A 2 49.88 -63.92 19.70
CA LYS A 2 49.18 -62.82 20.44
C LYS A 2 49.62 -61.38 20.07
N ASN A 3 50.89 -61.15 19.70
CA ASN A 3 51.41 -59.81 19.40
C ASN A 3 50.82 -59.19 18.12
N ASN A 4 50.46 -59.99 17.12
CA ASN A 4 49.86 -59.49 15.87
C ASN A 4 48.46 -58.93 16.09
N ALA A 5 47.64 -59.57 16.95
CA ALA A 5 46.28 -59.12 17.24
C ALA A 5 46.25 -57.74 17.94
N ILE A 6 47.17 -57.50 18.88
CA ILE A 6 47.31 -56.21 19.58
C ILE A 6 47.70 -55.10 18.59
N TYR A 7 48.61 -55.39 17.66
CA TYR A 7 49.01 -54.45 16.59
C TYR A 7 47.81 -54.05 15.71
N TYR A 8 47.01 -55.03 15.24
CA TYR A 8 45.82 -54.75 14.43
C TYR A 8 44.75 -53.94 15.17
N LEU A 9 44.51 -54.22 16.45
CA LEU A 9 43.56 -53.46 17.27
C LEU A 9 44.01 -52.01 17.47
N LYS A 10 45.30 -51.77 17.74
CA LYS A 10 45.86 -50.41 17.86
C LYS A 10 45.73 -49.66 16.54
N LYS A 11 46.11 -50.29 15.42
CA LYS A 11 45.98 -49.71 14.06
C LYS A 11 44.54 -49.36 13.71
N ASN A 12 43.56 -50.21 14.05
CA ASN A 12 42.15 -49.94 13.82
C ASN A 12 41.59 -48.81 14.71
N LYS A 13 42.01 -48.72 15.98
CA LYS A 13 41.66 -47.58 16.85
C LYS A 13 42.19 -46.26 16.27
N THR A 14 43.46 -46.24 15.83
CA THR A 14 44.06 -45.07 15.19
C THR A 14 43.31 -44.66 13.92
N ARG A 15 42.97 -45.62 13.04
CA ARG A 15 42.17 -45.34 11.83
C ARG A 15 40.79 -44.77 12.15
N LYS A 16 40.08 -45.31 13.14
CA LYS A 16 38.77 -44.78 13.58
C LYS A 16 38.90 -43.35 14.14
N GLN A 17 39.96 -43.05 14.89
CA GLN A 17 40.20 -41.72 15.44
C GLN A 17 40.53 -40.70 14.34
N VAL A 18 41.38 -41.07 13.38
CA VAL A 18 41.69 -40.24 12.19
C VAL A 18 40.43 -39.96 11.38
N ASN A 19 39.61 -40.99 11.11
CA ASN A 19 38.34 -40.81 10.39
C ASN A 19 37.38 -39.87 11.14
N LYS A 20 37.22 -40.04 12.46
CA LYS A 20 36.37 -39.18 13.30
C LYS A 20 36.84 -37.71 13.26
N ASN A 21 38.15 -37.48 13.30
CA ASN A 21 38.74 -36.13 13.21
C ASN A 21 38.52 -35.52 11.82
N ASN A 22 38.73 -36.30 10.75
CA ASN A 22 38.47 -35.86 9.39
C ASN A 22 37.00 -35.50 9.15
N THR A 23 36.06 -36.29 9.66
CA THR A 23 34.62 -35.98 9.57
C THR A 23 34.27 -34.70 10.33
N LYS A 24 34.81 -34.50 11.54
CA LYS A 24 34.60 -33.26 12.30
C LYS A 24 35.15 -32.04 11.55
N HIS A 25 36.35 -32.15 10.99
CA HIS A 25 36.98 -31.08 10.22
C HIS A 25 36.16 -30.73 8.96
N ARG A 26 35.73 -31.73 8.18
CA ARG A 26 34.85 -31.52 7.01
C ARG A 26 33.53 -30.84 7.38
N LYS A 27 32.87 -31.26 8.47
CA LYS A 27 31.65 -30.61 8.97
C LYS A 27 31.89 -29.15 9.36
N GLN A 28 33.04 -28.84 9.98
CA GLN A 28 33.40 -27.47 10.35
C GLN A 28 33.66 -26.60 9.11
N LEU A 29 34.36 -27.10 8.11
CA LEU A 29 34.59 -26.41 6.83
C LEU A 29 33.28 -26.15 6.09
N HIS A 30 32.40 -27.15 5.99
CA HIS A 30 31.08 -27.00 5.36
C HIS A 30 30.24 -25.94 6.07
N ARG A 31 30.18 -25.95 7.41
CA ARG A 31 29.48 -24.90 8.19
C ARG A 31 30.05 -23.51 7.92
N LYS A 32 31.39 -23.36 7.85
CA LYS A 32 32.04 -22.09 7.51
C LYS A 32 31.67 -21.62 6.10
N GLN A 33 31.61 -22.53 5.13
CA GLN A 33 31.25 -22.21 3.74
C GLN A 33 29.78 -21.79 3.61
N VAL A 34 28.86 -22.53 4.23
CA VAL A 34 27.43 -22.19 4.27
C VAL A 34 27.22 -20.81 4.90
N ASN A 35 27.87 -20.53 6.04
CA ASN A 35 27.78 -19.22 6.69
C ASN A 35 28.33 -18.08 5.82
N ARG A 36 29.44 -18.31 5.09
CA ARG A 36 29.98 -17.34 4.12
C ARG A 36 29.01 -17.06 2.98
N ASN A 37 28.39 -18.10 2.42
CA ASN A 37 27.42 -17.98 1.32
C ASN A 37 26.16 -17.25 1.78
N ASN A 38 25.62 -17.59 2.95
CA ASN A 38 24.46 -16.90 3.53
C ASN A 38 24.75 -15.43 3.81
N LYS A 39 25.95 -15.09 4.30
CA LYS A 39 26.37 -13.69 4.51
C LYS A 39 26.48 -12.93 3.19
N LYS A 40 27.01 -13.55 2.13
CA LYS A 40 27.06 -12.95 0.78
C LYS A 40 25.66 -12.71 0.21
N HIS A 41 24.78 -13.72 0.29
CA HIS A 41 23.40 -13.62 -0.19
C HIS A 41 22.62 -12.51 0.53
N ARG A 42 22.68 -12.44 1.87
CA ARG A 42 22.05 -11.36 2.66
C ARG A 42 22.56 -9.96 2.25
N LYS A 43 23.87 -9.81 2.04
CA LYS A 43 24.44 -8.54 1.56
C LYS A 43 23.93 -8.16 0.16
N GLN A 44 23.78 -9.13 -0.74
CA GLN A 44 23.29 -8.89 -2.09
C GLN A 44 21.81 -8.49 -2.10
N VAL A 45 20.97 -9.17 -1.31
CA VAL A 45 19.55 -8.82 -1.14
C VAL A 45 19.40 -7.40 -0.58
N ASN A 46 20.14 -7.05 0.48
CA ASN A 46 20.10 -5.70 1.05
C ASN A 46 20.53 -4.62 0.06
N ARG A 47 21.55 -4.88 -0.78
CA ARG A 47 21.99 -3.93 -1.83
C ARG A 47 20.92 -3.72 -2.90
N LYS A 48 20.21 -4.77 -3.33
CA LYS A 48 19.11 -4.66 -4.29
C LYS A 48 17.95 -3.81 -3.73
N ASN A 49 17.59 -4.05 -2.46
CA ASN A 49 16.54 -3.28 -1.79
C ASN A 49 16.93 -1.80 -1.63
N LEU A 50 18.18 -1.50 -1.27
CA LEU A 50 18.67 -0.12 -1.20
C LEU A 50 18.62 0.59 -2.57
N LYS A 51 19.01 -0.10 -3.64
CA LYS A 51 19.00 0.48 -4.99
C LYS A 51 17.57 0.80 -5.44
N SER A 52 16.61 -0.09 -5.17
CA SER A 52 15.19 0.14 -5.48
C SER A 52 14.63 1.35 -4.72
N TYR A 53 14.92 1.45 -3.42
CA TYR A 53 14.53 2.60 -2.59
C TYR A 53 15.12 3.91 -3.11
N ASN A 54 16.40 3.91 -3.52
CA ASN A 54 17.06 5.10 -4.05
C ASN A 54 16.46 5.56 -5.39
N ILE A 55 16.07 4.62 -6.26
CA ILE A 55 15.41 4.96 -7.55
C ILE A 55 14.03 5.56 -7.29
N PHE A 56 13.20 4.90 -6.48
CA PHE A 56 11.86 5.41 -6.16
C PHE A 56 11.93 6.77 -5.45
N SER A 57 12.82 6.92 -4.47
CA SER A 57 13.05 8.21 -3.78
C SER A 57 13.51 9.30 -4.73
N SER A 58 14.37 8.98 -5.71
CA SER A 58 14.84 9.95 -6.71
C SER A 58 13.72 10.38 -7.66
N ILE A 59 12.87 9.44 -8.12
CA ILE A 59 11.69 9.75 -8.93
C ILE A 59 10.72 10.62 -8.13
N MET A 60 10.41 10.25 -6.89
CA MET A 60 9.51 11.01 -6.03
C MET A 60 10.06 12.43 -5.78
N LYS A 61 11.34 12.57 -5.44
CA LYS A 61 11.98 13.89 -5.29
C LYS A 61 11.92 14.72 -6.57
N LYS A 62 12.14 14.11 -7.74
CA LYS A 62 12.01 14.81 -9.04
C LYS A 62 10.60 15.30 -9.33
N ILE A 63 9.58 14.59 -8.84
CA ILE A 63 8.18 15.01 -8.93
C ILE A 63 7.81 16.02 -7.83
N GLY A 64 8.79 16.47 -7.01
CA GLY A 64 8.58 17.44 -5.93
C GLY A 64 8.07 16.82 -4.63
N PHE A 65 8.07 15.49 -4.52
CA PHE A 65 7.68 14.78 -3.30
C PHE A 65 8.84 14.73 -2.31
N ILE A 66 9.02 15.84 -1.59
CA ILE A 66 9.89 15.94 -0.43
C ILE A 66 9.10 15.42 0.77
N HIS A 67 9.72 14.58 1.61
CA HIS A 67 9.08 14.17 2.85
C HIS A 67 8.98 15.39 3.77
N ILE A 68 7.75 15.79 4.10
CA ILE A 68 7.48 16.90 5.00
C ILE A 68 7.24 16.29 6.38
N HIS A 69 7.92 16.80 7.39
CA HIS A 69 7.69 16.42 8.78
C HIS A 69 6.54 17.24 9.34
N LYS A 70 5.78 16.62 10.24
CA LYS A 70 4.75 17.32 11.00
C LYS A 70 5.40 18.26 12.01
N ASP A 71 4.70 19.32 12.34
CA ASP A 71 5.01 20.22 13.43
C ASP A 71 4.80 19.53 14.80
N LYS A 72 5.16 20.22 15.88
CA LYS A 72 5.06 19.68 17.25
C LYS A 72 3.62 19.31 17.65
N ASP A 73 2.63 19.92 17.02
CA ASP A 73 1.20 19.66 17.21
C ASP A 73 0.67 18.52 16.33
N GLY A 74 1.52 17.92 15.48
CA GLY A 74 1.13 16.86 14.55
C GLY A 74 0.48 17.35 13.25
N LEU A 75 0.47 18.67 12.99
CA LEU A 75 -0.06 19.30 11.78
C LEU A 75 1.07 19.71 10.82
N TYR A 76 0.68 20.30 9.68
CA TYR A 76 1.57 20.87 8.67
C TYR A 76 1.23 22.35 8.48
N ASP A 77 1.92 23.25 9.17
CA ASP A 77 1.61 24.68 9.18
C ASP A 77 0.13 24.93 9.57
N GLY A 78 -0.37 24.19 10.57
CA GLY A 78 -1.77 24.23 11.01
C GLY A 78 -2.77 23.45 10.14
N LEU A 79 -2.31 22.76 9.09
CA LEU A 79 -3.14 21.94 8.20
C LEU A 79 -3.03 20.43 8.49
N VAL A 80 -4.09 19.68 8.17
CA VAL A 80 -4.12 18.21 8.33
C VAL A 80 -3.17 17.50 7.38
N VAL A 81 -2.92 18.09 6.21
CA VAL A 81 -1.98 17.61 5.19
C VAL A 81 -1.20 18.81 4.63
N PRO A 82 0.03 18.61 4.12
CA PRO A 82 0.79 19.72 3.54
C PRO A 82 0.01 20.37 2.39
N LYS A 83 0.16 21.69 2.22
CA LYS A 83 -0.61 22.46 1.23
C LYS A 83 -0.51 21.91 -0.19
N THR A 84 0.66 21.40 -0.59
CA THR A 84 0.87 20.75 -1.90
C THR A 84 -0.03 19.53 -2.11
N HIS A 85 -0.23 18.72 -1.06
CA HIS A 85 -1.08 17.54 -1.09
C HIS A 85 -2.56 17.91 -1.02
N ALA A 86 -2.91 18.94 -0.24
CA ALA A 86 -4.26 19.50 -0.22
C ALA A 86 -4.68 19.99 -1.62
N ASN A 87 -3.78 20.69 -2.32
CA ASN A 87 -4.04 21.14 -3.70
C ASN A 87 -4.21 19.96 -4.65
N TYR A 88 -3.39 18.92 -4.53
CA TYR A 88 -3.56 17.70 -5.32
C TYR A 88 -4.95 17.08 -5.11
N LEU A 89 -5.38 16.92 -3.85
CA LEU A 89 -6.71 16.39 -3.51
C LEU A 89 -7.84 17.29 -4.02
N PHE A 90 -7.69 18.61 -3.90
CA PHE A 90 -8.59 19.59 -4.47
C PHE A 90 -8.76 19.41 -5.99
N TYR A 91 -7.67 19.27 -6.74
CA TYR A 91 -7.75 19.04 -8.19
C TYR A 91 -8.33 17.67 -8.54
N THR A 92 -7.96 16.60 -7.82
CA THR A 92 -8.55 15.28 -8.06
C THR A 92 -10.05 15.22 -7.76
N SER A 93 -10.57 16.12 -6.91
CA SER A 93 -12.00 16.21 -6.62
C SER A 93 -12.83 16.55 -7.86
N PHE A 94 -12.28 17.29 -8.83
CA PHE A 94 -12.96 17.61 -10.09
C PHE A 94 -13.26 16.38 -10.94
N PHE A 95 -12.61 15.24 -10.71
CA PHE A 95 -12.96 13.99 -11.36
C PHE A 95 -14.41 13.58 -11.04
N SER A 96 -14.84 13.75 -9.77
CA SER A 96 -16.22 13.49 -9.36
C SER A 96 -17.22 14.45 -10.03
N MET A 97 -16.81 15.70 -10.31
CA MET A 97 -17.63 16.64 -11.08
C MET A 97 -17.83 16.15 -12.52
N LEU A 98 -16.76 15.73 -13.20
CA LEU A 98 -16.84 15.21 -14.57
C LEU A 98 -17.73 13.96 -14.64
N SER A 99 -17.57 13.04 -13.68
CA SER A 99 -18.42 11.86 -13.59
C SER A 99 -19.88 12.20 -13.30
N SER A 100 -20.14 13.21 -12.47
CA SER A 100 -21.50 13.70 -12.24
C SER A 100 -22.15 14.24 -13.52
N ILE A 101 -21.43 15.09 -14.28
CA ILE A 101 -21.92 15.62 -15.57
C ILE A 101 -22.24 14.48 -16.54
N PHE A 102 -21.36 13.49 -16.64
CA PHE A 102 -21.57 12.32 -17.50
C PHE A 102 -22.82 11.51 -17.08
N LEU A 103 -22.96 11.20 -15.78
CA LEU A 103 -24.10 10.44 -15.28
C LEU A 103 -25.42 11.22 -15.41
N PHE A 104 -25.38 12.54 -15.24
CA PHE A 104 -26.52 13.42 -15.49
C PHE A 104 -26.96 13.37 -16.95
N TYR A 105 -26.00 13.47 -17.89
CA TYR A 105 -26.29 13.34 -19.32
C TYR A 105 -26.94 12.00 -19.68
N ARG A 106 -26.54 10.92 -18.98
CA ARG A 106 -27.11 9.57 -19.11
C ARG A 106 -28.40 9.35 -18.31
N LYS A 107 -28.93 10.38 -17.63
CA LYS A 107 -30.12 10.31 -16.77
C LYS A 107 -30.02 9.26 -15.65
N ASN A 108 -28.81 9.00 -15.16
CA ASN A 108 -28.59 8.09 -14.04
C ASN A 108 -28.51 8.88 -12.72
N ASP A 109 -29.49 8.67 -11.83
CA ASP A 109 -29.61 9.33 -10.51
C ASP A 109 -28.36 9.30 -9.64
N ASN A 110 -27.39 8.42 -9.93
CA ASN A 110 -26.10 8.40 -9.26
C ASN A 110 -25.33 9.72 -9.40
N TYR A 111 -25.68 10.58 -10.37
CA TYR A 111 -25.08 11.92 -10.56
C TYR A 111 -25.17 12.81 -9.31
N ILE A 112 -26.23 12.66 -8.50
CA ILE A 112 -26.45 13.48 -7.30
C ILE A 112 -25.35 13.21 -6.27
N TYR A 113 -24.98 11.94 -6.08
CA TYR A 113 -23.99 11.54 -5.09
C TYR A 113 -22.57 11.91 -5.52
N THR A 114 -22.24 11.72 -6.80
CA THR A 114 -20.94 12.13 -7.32
C THR A 114 -20.78 13.65 -7.28
N PHE A 115 -21.87 14.40 -7.50
CA PHE A 115 -21.89 15.86 -7.31
C PHE A 115 -21.73 16.25 -5.83
N ALA A 116 -22.46 15.60 -4.93
CA ALA A 116 -22.37 15.88 -3.50
C ALA A 116 -20.94 15.66 -2.97
N ILE A 117 -20.31 14.54 -3.34
CA ILE A 117 -18.90 14.26 -3.02
C ILE A 117 -17.99 15.37 -3.58
N PHE A 118 -18.19 15.80 -4.82
CA PHE A 118 -17.41 16.90 -5.40
C PHE A 118 -17.50 18.17 -4.54
N ILE A 119 -18.72 18.59 -4.20
CA ILE A 119 -18.97 19.82 -3.42
C ILE A 119 -18.35 19.73 -2.03
N THR A 120 -18.52 18.61 -1.32
CA THR A 120 -17.95 18.46 0.02
C THR A 120 -16.43 18.40 -0.01
N SER A 121 -15.86 17.71 -1.01
CA SER A 121 -14.42 17.54 -1.13
C SER A 121 -13.73 18.86 -1.50
N ILE A 122 -14.24 19.65 -2.46
CA ILE A 122 -13.63 20.97 -2.76
C ILE A 122 -13.75 21.93 -1.57
N ASN A 123 -14.85 21.88 -0.83
CA ASN A 123 -15.08 22.74 0.33
C ASN A 123 -14.10 22.43 1.48
N TYR A 124 -13.79 21.15 1.68
CA TYR A 124 -12.82 20.72 2.68
C TYR A 124 -11.37 20.95 2.21
N TRP A 125 -10.99 20.48 1.03
CA TRP A 125 -9.59 20.49 0.55
C TRP A 125 -9.03 21.87 0.25
N ARG A 126 -9.87 22.91 0.11
CA ARG A 126 -9.41 24.31 0.03
C ARG A 126 -8.62 24.73 1.28
N ASN A 127 -9.05 24.28 2.46
CA ASN A 127 -8.39 24.56 3.74
C ASN A 127 -8.61 23.37 4.71
N PRO A 128 -7.78 22.32 4.63
CA PRO A 128 -7.98 21.08 5.38
C PRO A 128 -7.55 21.25 6.84
N ILE A 129 -8.48 21.68 7.67
CA ILE A 129 -8.35 21.76 9.14
C ILE A 129 -9.35 20.81 9.80
N TYR A 130 -9.06 20.36 11.02
CA TYR A 130 -9.99 19.51 11.78
C TYR A 130 -11.25 20.29 12.19
N ASN A 131 -12.26 20.31 11.33
CA ASN A 131 -13.54 20.96 11.59
C ASN A 131 -14.72 20.19 10.97
N TRP A 132 -15.93 20.72 11.14
CA TRP A 132 -17.17 20.08 10.66
C TRP A 132 -17.19 19.80 9.15
N ARG A 133 -16.46 20.55 8.32
CA ARG A 133 -16.41 20.32 6.86
C ARG A 133 -15.83 18.95 6.54
N ARG A 134 -14.80 18.53 7.29
CA ARG A 134 -14.23 17.18 7.19
C ARG A 134 -15.27 16.11 7.51
N THR A 135 -16.01 16.32 8.59
CA THR A 135 -17.06 15.39 9.04
C THR A 135 -18.13 15.25 7.98
N ILE A 136 -18.58 16.35 7.37
CA ILE A 136 -19.56 16.31 6.29
C ILE A 136 -19.03 15.57 5.07
N ASP A 137 -17.78 15.81 4.64
CA ASP A 137 -17.19 15.11 3.49
C ASP A 137 -17.11 13.59 3.69
N ILE A 138 -16.71 13.17 4.89
CA ILE A 138 -16.68 11.75 5.28
C ILE A 138 -18.11 11.17 5.31
N LEU A 139 -19.06 11.87 5.91
CA LEU A 139 -20.46 11.43 6.01
C LEU A 139 -21.10 11.30 4.63
N VAL A 140 -20.93 12.29 3.74
CA VAL A 140 -21.46 12.26 2.37
C VAL A 140 -20.84 11.11 1.58
N THR A 141 -19.53 10.87 1.71
CA THR A 141 -18.87 9.74 1.07
C THR A 141 -19.44 8.41 1.57
N PHE A 142 -19.61 8.24 2.89
CA PHE A 142 -20.17 7.04 3.49
C PHE A 142 -21.63 6.80 3.07
N LEU A 143 -22.48 7.83 3.14
CA LEU A 143 -23.87 7.77 2.72
C LEU A 143 -24.01 7.44 1.23
N SER A 144 -23.10 7.95 0.39
CA SER A 144 -23.08 7.63 -1.04
C SER A 144 -22.80 6.16 -1.29
N PHE A 145 -21.82 5.56 -0.61
CA PHE A 145 -21.56 4.12 -0.71
C PHE A 145 -22.73 3.29 -0.18
N PHE A 146 -23.32 3.69 0.94
CA PHE A 146 -24.47 3.01 1.52
C PHE A 146 -25.66 3.03 0.55
N TRP A 147 -26.00 4.20 0.00
CA TRP A 147 -27.08 4.35 -0.97
C TRP A 147 -26.87 3.49 -2.21
N VAL A 148 -25.67 3.53 -2.79
CA VAL A 148 -25.33 2.72 -3.97
C VAL A 148 -25.46 1.23 -3.66
N ALA A 149 -24.97 0.77 -2.51
CA ALA A 149 -25.13 -0.61 -2.08
C ALA A 149 -26.62 -1.01 -1.97
N THR A 150 -27.45 -0.17 -1.33
CA THR A 150 -28.89 -0.41 -1.21
C THR A 150 -29.59 -0.45 -2.57
N LYS A 151 -29.30 0.50 -3.47
CA LYS A 151 -29.85 0.56 -4.82
C LYS A 151 -29.56 -0.72 -5.61
N PHE A 152 -28.29 -1.16 -5.64
CA PHE A 152 -27.89 -2.38 -6.35
C PHE A 152 -28.41 -3.65 -5.67
N TYR A 153 -28.57 -3.65 -4.34
CA TYR A 153 -29.17 -4.75 -3.61
C TYR A 153 -30.65 -4.94 -4.00
N ILE A 154 -31.44 -3.86 -4.03
CA ILE A 154 -32.85 -3.90 -4.46
C ILE A 154 -32.98 -4.39 -5.91
N GLN A 155 -32.02 -4.03 -6.76
CA GLN A 155 -31.97 -4.47 -8.16
C GLN A 155 -31.43 -5.90 -8.36
N SER A 156 -31.09 -6.63 -7.29
CA SER A 156 -30.43 -7.94 -7.36
C SER A 156 -29.08 -7.94 -8.12
N LYS A 157 -28.41 -6.78 -8.22
CA LYS A 157 -27.12 -6.57 -8.92
C LYS A 157 -25.96 -6.26 -7.96
N ILE A 158 -26.09 -6.59 -6.67
CA ILE A 158 -25.08 -6.25 -5.64
C ILE A 158 -23.67 -6.77 -5.96
N ILE A 159 -23.58 -7.91 -6.67
CA ILE A 159 -22.31 -8.54 -7.07
C ILE A 159 -21.49 -7.60 -7.98
N ASP A 160 -22.15 -6.75 -8.78
CA ASP A 160 -21.49 -5.84 -9.72
C ASP A 160 -20.78 -4.68 -9.01
N VAL A 161 -21.29 -4.28 -7.85
CA VAL A 161 -20.78 -3.11 -7.10
C VAL A 161 -19.95 -3.49 -5.86
N LEU A 162 -20.11 -4.72 -5.35
CA LEU A 162 -19.39 -5.18 -4.15
C LEU A 162 -17.85 -5.08 -4.28
N PRO A 163 -17.20 -5.45 -5.40
CA PRO A 163 -15.77 -5.23 -5.58
C PRO A 163 -15.38 -3.75 -5.48
N THR A 164 -16.24 -2.86 -5.99
CA THR A 164 -16.02 -1.41 -5.94
C THR A 164 -15.97 -0.91 -4.50
N ILE A 165 -16.91 -1.36 -3.66
CA ILE A 165 -16.99 -1.00 -2.24
C ILE A 165 -15.77 -1.55 -1.49
N ILE A 166 -15.43 -2.83 -1.67
CA ILE A 166 -14.31 -3.47 -0.98
C ILE A 166 -12.98 -2.78 -1.33
N ILE A 167 -12.71 -2.54 -2.61
CA ILE A 167 -11.47 -1.89 -3.05
C ILE A 167 -11.39 -0.45 -2.53
N SER A 168 -12.50 0.30 -2.54
CA SER A 168 -12.54 1.66 -2.02
C SER A 168 -12.28 1.70 -0.51
N PHE A 169 -12.86 0.75 0.25
CA PHE A 169 -12.59 0.59 1.66
C PHE A 169 -11.13 0.24 1.94
N LEU A 170 -10.51 -0.63 1.14
CA LEU A 170 -9.09 -0.94 1.23
C LEU A 170 -8.23 0.32 0.99
N PHE A 171 -8.56 1.14 -0.01
CA PHE A 171 -7.85 2.40 -0.22
C PHE A 171 -8.02 3.40 0.92
N TYR A 172 -9.18 3.43 1.58
CA TYR A 172 -9.37 4.21 2.81
C TYR A 172 -8.46 3.74 3.95
N VAL A 173 -8.43 2.44 4.23
CA VAL A 173 -7.55 1.87 5.26
C VAL A 173 -6.07 2.10 4.95
N LEU A 174 -5.67 1.92 3.68
CA LEU A 174 -4.29 2.18 3.24
C LEU A 174 -3.94 3.67 3.35
N SER A 175 -4.85 4.56 2.97
CA SER A 175 -4.66 6.00 3.11
C SER A 175 -4.38 6.38 4.55
N TYR A 176 -5.19 5.87 5.49
CA TYR A 176 -4.99 6.09 6.92
C TYR A 176 -3.67 5.49 7.42
N TYR A 177 -3.37 4.25 7.05
CA TYR A 177 -2.13 3.57 7.46
C TYR A 177 -0.86 4.31 7.01
N PHE A 178 -0.87 4.84 5.78
CA PHE A 178 0.27 5.55 5.23
C PHE A 178 0.35 7.01 5.66
N GLN A 179 -0.64 7.57 6.36
CA GLN A 179 -0.65 8.98 6.75
C GLN A 179 0.59 9.37 7.57
N GLU A 180 1.05 8.49 8.46
CA GLU A 180 2.27 8.72 9.27
C GLU A 180 3.56 8.25 8.58
N LYS A 181 3.48 7.36 7.59
CA LYS A 181 4.66 6.69 7.00
C LYS A 181 5.09 7.31 5.68
N SER A 182 4.13 7.75 4.89
CA SER A 182 4.33 8.35 3.58
C SER A 182 3.06 9.11 3.18
N ILE A 183 3.08 10.41 3.45
CA ILE A 183 1.97 11.31 3.11
C ILE A 183 1.63 11.26 1.61
N HIS A 184 2.61 10.98 0.76
CA HIS A 184 2.42 10.82 -0.69
C HIS A 184 1.53 9.61 -1.01
N ILE A 185 1.87 8.43 -0.46
CA ILE A 185 1.09 7.21 -0.67
C ILE A 185 -0.29 7.38 -0.02
N SER A 186 -0.35 8.00 1.16
CA SER A 186 -1.62 8.30 1.84
C SER A 186 -2.55 9.15 0.97
N THR A 187 -2.01 10.24 0.41
CA THR A 187 -2.73 11.17 -0.47
C THR A 187 -3.17 10.49 -1.76
N PHE A 188 -2.29 9.70 -2.38
CA PHE A 188 -2.61 8.93 -3.58
C PHE A 188 -3.73 7.90 -3.32
N CYS A 189 -3.60 7.10 -2.25
CA CYS A 189 -4.65 6.18 -1.84
C CYS A 189 -5.97 6.92 -1.54
N HIS A 190 -5.92 8.08 -0.90
CA HIS A 190 -7.11 8.90 -0.66
C HIS A 190 -7.81 9.30 -1.96
N SER A 191 -7.06 9.84 -2.92
CA SER A 191 -7.62 10.19 -4.24
C SER A 191 -8.21 8.98 -4.97
N LEU A 192 -7.66 7.78 -4.80
CA LEU A 192 -8.21 6.56 -5.42
C LEU A 192 -9.59 6.18 -4.85
N ILE A 193 -9.91 6.55 -3.61
CA ILE A 193 -11.26 6.34 -3.03
C ILE A 193 -12.32 7.11 -3.83
N HIS A 194 -11.96 8.26 -4.40
CA HIS A 194 -12.87 9.06 -5.22
C HIS A 194 -12.79 8.65 -6.70
N ILE A 195 -11.59 8.46 -7.25
CA ILE A 195 -11.40 8.19 -8.69
C ILE A 195 -11.97 6.82 -9.08
N TYR A 196 -11.69 5.78 -8.31
CA TYR A 196 -12.02 4.41 -8.69
C TYR A 196 -13.54 4.14 -8.79
N PRO A 197 -14.38 4.50 -7.80
CA PRO A 197 -15.84 4.36 -7.92
C PRO A 197 -16.43 5.15 -9.09
N ASN A 198 -15.94 6.36 -9.32
CA ASN A 198 -16.39 7.20 -10.42
C ASN A 198 -16.09 6.57 -11.79
N ILE A 199 -14.89 6.00 -11.98
CA ILE A 199 -14.57 5.20 -13.19
C ILE A 199 -15.51 4.01 -13.32
N LYS A 200 -15.75 3.27 -12.23
CA LYS A 200 -16.63 2.10 -12.24
C LYS A 200 -18.07 2.45 -12.60
N PHE A 201 -18.59 3.59 -12.13
CA PHE A 201 -19.93 4.05 -12.54
C PHE A 201 -20.00 4.43 -14.01
N ILE A 202 -18.97 5.11 -14.54
CA ILE A 202 -18.92 5.43 -15.97
C ILE A 202 -18.92 4.14 -16.80
N ILE A 203 -18.06 3.17 -16.46
CA ILE A 203 -17.97 1.89 -17.17
C ILE A 203 -19.30 1.12 -17.10
N TYR A 204 -19.91 1.08 -15.91
CA TYR A 204 -21.21 0.41 -15.73
C TYR A 204 -22.28 1.01 -16.64
N GLU A 205 -22.37 2.35 -16.68
CA GLU A 205 -23.35 3.08 -17.48
C GLU A 205 -23.13 2.93 -18.99
N LEU A 206 -21.88 2.75 -19.43
CA LEU A 206 -21.55 2.47 -20.84
C LEU A 206 -21.91 1.05 -21.29
N ASN A 207 -21.98 0.10 -20.37
CA ASN A 207 -22.29 -1.30 -20.70
C ASN A 207 -23.78 -1.62 -20.67
N GLU A 208 -24.57 -0.84 -19.92
CA GLU A 208 -25.99 -1.14 -19.64
C GLU A 208 -26.98 -0.25 -20.42
N GLY A 209 -26.53 0.80 -21.11
CA GLY A 209 -27.42 1.69 -21.88
C GLY A 209 -26.95 1.93 -23.31
#